data_AF-A0A842RDT7-F1
#
_entry.id   AF-A0A842RDT7-F1
#
_cell.length_a   1.000
_cell.length_b   1.000
_cell.length_c   1.000
_cell.angle_alpha   90.00
_cell.angle_beta   90.00
_cell.angle_gamma   90.00
#
_symmetry.space_group_name_H-M   'P 1'
#
loop_
_entity.id
_entity.type
_entity.pdbx_description
1 polymer ?
#
loop_
_entity_poly.entity_id
_entity_poly.type
_entity_poly.pdbx_seq_one_letter_code
_entity_poly.pdbx_strand_id
1 'polypeptide(L)'
;MTKKSKESMSPKKKGRDYEEMFPDYEPKKTPDTIYDYPKTPKEVVDVLSEIGKPSLEKLVEILVLFKKYKKEAKKKPGHYIQGNIALGAAEKEFIPSKGELLASELGKMIRSILQHHSKKEIDQWKKKEKISSQKITFTEITFIHFDVMGSGRFFYAEKKPEKITLSF
;
A
#
# COMPACT_ATOMS: atom_id res chain seq x y z
N MET A 1 -42.29 -54.71 14.72
CA MET A 1 -41.14 -54.59 15.65
C MET A 1 -40.10 -53.67 15.03
N THR A 2 -39.96 -52.49 15.61
CA THR A 2 -39.19 -51.34 15.09
C THR A 2 -37.73 -51.44 15.55
N LYS A 3 -36.76 -51.45 14.63
CA LYS A 3 -35.33 -51.26 14.97
C LYS A 3 -34.90 -49.85 14.56
N LYS A 4 -34.75 -48.97 15.56
CA LYS A 4 -34.09 -47.67 15.45
C LYS A 4 -32.59 -47.90 15.25
N SER A 5 -32.03 -47.47 14.12
CA SER A 5 -30.60 -47.25 13.95
C SER A 5 -30.19 -46.00 14.74
N LYS A 6 -29.20 -46.15 15.62
CA LYS A 6 -28.55 -45.04 16.32
C LYS A 6 -27.61 -44.34 15.34
N GLU A 7 -27.86 -43.07 15.03
CA GLU A 7 -26.86 -42.17 14.48
C GLU A 7 -25.76 -41.96 15.53
N SER A 8 -24.54 -42.37 15.20
CA SER A 8 -23.34 -41.98 15.91
C SER A 8 -22.98 -40.54 15.51
N MET A 9 -23.30 -39.57 16.37
CA MET A 9 -22.76 -38.22 16.24
C MET A 9 -21.26 -38.23 16.60
N SER A 10 -20.41 -38.02 15.60
CA SER A 10 -19.01 -37.65 15.79
C SER A 10 -18.92 -36.30 16.51
N PRO A 11 -18.07 -36.12 17.54
CA PRO A 11 -17.93 -34.82 18.19
C PRO A 11 -17.30 -33.82 17.21
N LYS A 12 -18.02 -32.71 16.95
CA LYS A 12 -17.47 -31.53 16.28
C LYS A 12 -16.26 -31.06 17.07
N LYS A 13 -15.06 -31.14 16.50
CA LYS A 13 -13.86 -30.48 17.03
C LYS A 13 -14.19 -28.99 17.14
N LYS A 14 -14.39 -28.48 18.37
CA LYS A 14 -14.36 -27.05 18.64
C LYS A 14 -12.99 -26.55 18.18
N GLY A 15 -12.96 -25.63 17.21
CA GLY A 15 -11.75 -24.86 16.92
C GLY A 15 -11.29 -24.21 18.22
N ARG A 16 -10.01 -24.33 18.54
CA ARG A 16 -9.43 -23.65 19.72
C ARG A 16 -9.57 -22.16 19.49
N ASP A 17 -10.12 -21.45 20.48
CA ASP A 17 -10.24 -20.01 20.43
C ASP A 17 -8.84 -19.40 20.54
N TYR A 18 -8.39 -18.74 19.48
CA TYR A 18 -7.02 -18.24 19.36
C TYR A 18 -6.72 -17.15 20.40
N GLU A 19 -7.75 -16.48 20.90
CA GLU A 19 -7.70 -15.47 21.95
C GLU A 19 -7.26 -16.06 23.30
N GLU A 20 -7.54 -17.34 23.57
CA GLU A 20 -7.12 -18.01 24.82
C GLU A 20 -5.64 -18.43 24.82
N MET A 21 -5.04 -18.68 23.64
CA MET A 21 -3.66 -19.17 23.54
C MET A 21 -2.62 -18.05 23.51
N PHE A 22 -3.02 -16.83 23.12
CA PHE A 22 -2.15 -15.66 23.02
C PHE A 22 -2.89 -14.40 23.49
N PRO A 23 -3.14 -14.27 24.80
CA PRO A 23 -3.97 -13.19 25.34
C PRO A 23 -3.41 -11.78 25.07
N ASP A 24 -2.10 -11.67 24.82
CA ASP A 24 -1.44 -10.40 24.52
C ASP A 24 -1.35 -10.10 23.00
N TYR A 25 -1.86 -10.99 22.15
CA TYR A 25 -1.77 -10.81 20.70
C TYR A 25 -2.94 -9.98 20.17
N GLU A 26 -2.60 -8.80 19.63
CA GLU A 26 -3.56 -7.95 18.92
C GLU A 26 -3.28 -7.95 17.40
N PRO A 27 -4.19 -8.52 16.58
CA PRO A 27 -4.12 -8.42 15.13
C PRO A 27 -4.16 -6.95 14.67
N LYS A 28 -3.41 -6.61 13.62
CA LYS A 28 -3.49 -5.28 13.02
C LYS A 28 -4.86 -5.10 12.37
N LYS A 29 -5.56 -4.03 12.76
CA LYS A 29 -6.88 -3.66 12.20
C LYS A 29 -6.80 -2.50 11.21
N THR A 30 -5.67 -1.80 11.14
CA THR A 30 -5.45 -0.67 10.23
C THR A 30 -4.88 -1.15 8.88
N PRO A 31 -5.12 -0.41 7.78
CA PRO A 31 -4.49 -0.72 6.50
C PRO A 31 -2.95 -0.69 6.58
N ASP A 32 -2.29 -1.49 5.74
CA ASP A 32 -0.84 -1.46 5.61
C ASP A 32 -0.39 -0.26 4.77
N THR A 33 0.60 0.45 5.30
CA THR A 33 1.12 1.69 4.73
C THR A 33 2.61 1.62 4.51
N ILE A 34 3.13 2.60 3.78
CA ILE A 34 4.58 2.75 3.60
C ILE A 34 5.35 2.94 4.91
N TYR A 35 4.71 3.45 5.96
CA TYR A 35 5.32 3.63 7.27
C TYR A 35 5.47 2.32 8.05
N ASP A 36 4.67 1.32 7.70
CA ASP A 36 4.78 -0.01 8.30
C ASP A 36 5.90 -0.84 7.66
N TYR A 37 6.34 -0.48 6.46
CA TYR A 37 7.32 -1.26 5.70
C TYR A 37 8.74 -1.02 6.24
N PRO A 38 9.42 -2.03 6.84
CA PRO A 38 10.70 -1.83 7.53
C PRO A 38 11.85 -1.37 6.62
N LYS A 39 11.74 -1.65 5.31
CA LYS A 39 12.74 -1.26 4.31
C LYS A 39 12.49 0.13 3.72
N THR A 40 11.53 0.90 4.24
CA THR A 40 11.29 2.29 3.84
C THR A 40 12.47 3.17 4.27
N PRO A 41 13.18 3.82 3.32
CA PRO A 41 14.27 4.74 3.66
C PRO A 41 13.75 5.96 4.42
N LYS A 42 14.54 6.47 5.37
CA LYS A 42 14.18 7.66 6.15
C LYS A 42 13.84 8.86 5.26
N GLU A 43 14.56 9.04 4.16
CA GLU A 43 14.32 10.16 3.24
C GLU A 43 12.96 10.08 2.54
N VAL A 44 12.36 8.89 2.43
CA VAL A 44 10.98 8.76 1.94
C VAL A 44 10.02 9.33 2.96
N VAL A 45 10.19 8.95 4.23
CA VAL A 45 9.37 9.44 5.35
C VAL A 45 9.49 10.94 5.49
N ASP A 46 10.72 11.48 5.41
CA ASP A 46 10.98 12.92 5.54
C ASP A 46 10.25 13.71 4.43
N VAL A 47 10.36 13.29 3.17
CA VAL A 47 9.68 13.94 2.04
C VAL A 47 8.16 13.89 2.19
N LEU A 48 7.60 12.74 2.57
CA LEU A 48 6.15 12.62 2.75
C LEU A 48 5.64 13.44 3.95
N SER A 49 6.45 13.56 5.01
CA SER A 49 6.12 14.34 6.21
C SER A 49 6.15 15.84 5.94
N GLU A 50 7.11 16.31 5.14
CA GLU A 50 7.22 17.71 4.71
C GLU A 50 5.98 18.14 3.91
N ILE A 51 5.53 17.28 2.98
CA ILE A 51 4.28 17.50 2.25
C ILE A 51 3.08 17.41 3.19
N GLY A 52 3.05 16.46 4.11
CA GLY A 52 1.92 16.24 5.03
C GLY A 52 0.63 15.87 4.32
N LYS A 53 -0.52 16.43 4.76
CA LYS A 53 -1.84 16.07 4.23
C LYS A 53 -2.03 16.57 2.77
N PRO A 54 -2.49 15.72 1.84
CA PRO A 54 -2.80 16.11 0.47
C PRO A 54 -3.88 17.19 0.43
N SER A 55 -3.63 18.25 -0.34
CA SER A 55 -4.52 19.40 -0.50
C SER A 55 -4.24 20.09 -1.83
N LEU A 56 -5.21 20.90 -2.31
CA LEU A 56 -5.10 21.57 -3.60
C LEU A 56 -3.95 22.59 -3.61
N GLU A 57 -3.67 23.22 -2.48
CA GLU A 57 -2.57 24.18 -2.28
C GLU A 57 -1.19 23.53 -2.47
N LYS A 58 -1.06 22.26 -2.10
CA LYS A 58 0.18 21.49 -2.21
C LYS A 58 0.33 20.76 -3.54
N LEU A 59 -0.68 20.80 -4.41
CA LEU A 59 -0.70 19.99 -5.62
C LEU A 59 0.45 20.34 -6.58
N VAL A 60 0.85 21.62 -6.69
CA VAL A 60 2.00 22.02 -7.52
C VAL A 60 3.28 21.33 -7.05
N GLU A 61 3.56 21.40 -5.75
CA GLU A 61 4.71 20.79 -5.11
C GLU A 61 4.72 19.26 -5.31
N ILE A 62 3.59 18.62 -5.04
CA ILE A 62 3.40 17.17 -5.22
C ILE A 62 3.67 16.77 -6.68
N LEU A 63 3.20 17.55 -7.66
CA LEU A 63 3.44 17.28 -9.08
C LEU A 63 4.93 17.41 -9.48
N VAL A 64 5.64 18.40 -8.92
CA VAL A 64 7.07 18.59 -9.15
C VAL A 64 7.87 17.41 -8.58
N LEU A 65 7.60 17.05 -7.32
CA LEU A 65 8.24 15.91 -6.67
C LEU A 65 7.90 14.60 -7.38
N PHE A 66 6.64 14.41 -7.80
CA PHE A 66 6.22 13.25 -8.55
C PHE A 66 7.02 13.10 -9.86
N LYS A 67 7.19 14.18 -10.63
CA LYS A 67 8.00 14.17 -11.86
C LYS A 67 9.47 13.83 -11.58
N LYS A 68 10.04 14.35 -10.49
CA LYS A 68 11.41 14.06 -10.04
C LYS A 68 11.57 12.57 -9.71
N TYR A 69 10.76 12.05 -8.79
CA TYR A 69 10.90 10.66 -8.32
C TYR A 69 10.46 9.63 -9.36
N LYS A 70 9.53 9.97 -10.26
CA LYS A 70 9.23 9.13 -11.44
C LYS A 70 10.44 8.96 -12.36
N LYS A 71 11.26 10.01 -12.54
CA LYS A 71 12.53 9.90 -13.30
C LYS A 71 13.56 9.06 -12.54
N GLU A 72 13.65 9.23 -11.22
CA GLU A 72 14.54 8.43 -10.38
C GLU A 72 14.18 6.94 -10.40
N ALA A 73 12.90 6.60 -10.25
CA ALA A 73 12.36 5.25 -10.36
C ALA A 73 12.74 4.57 -11.68
N LYS A 74 12.73 5.31 -12.80
CA LYS A 74 13.15 4.79 -14.10
C LYS A 74 14.65 4.52 -14.17
N LYS A 75 15.47 5.35 -13.53
CA LYS A 75 16.93 5.22 -13.53
C LYS A 75 17.41 4.10 -12.61
N LYS A 76 16.74 3.93 -11.47
CA LYS A 76 17.05 2.95 -10.45
C LYS A 76 15.76 2.23 -10.05
N PRO A 77 15.27 1.29 -10.88
CA PRO A 77 14.10 0.50 -10.51
C PRO A 77 14.42 -0.43 -9.34
N GLY A 78 13.40 -0.78 -8.57
CA GLY A 78 13.45 -1.87 -7.61
C GLY A 78 13.67 -3.22 -8.29
N HIS A 79 13.82 -4.25 -7.48
CA HIS A 79 14.16 -5.59 -7.95
C HIS A 79 13.41 -6.64 -7.15
N TYR A 80 13.37 -7.86 -7.68
CA TYR A 80 12.80 -9.00 -6.98
C TYR A 80 13.92 -9.81 -6.35
N ILE A 81 13.70 -10.28 -5.13
CA ILE A 81 14.57 -11.20 -4.41
C ILE A 81 13.81 -12.48 -4.08
N GLN A 82 14.54 -13.53 -3.70
CA GLN A 82 13.92 -14.72 -3.12
C GLN A 82 13.22 -14.34 -1.82
N GLY A 83 11.91 -14.57 -1.74
CA GLY A 83 11.14 -14.32 -0.53
C GLY A 83 11.28 -15.45 0.49
N ASN A 84 11.12 -15.11 1.77
CA ASN A 84 11.07 -16.11 2.83
C ASN A 84 9.64 -16.66 2.98
N ILE A 85 9.35 -17.73 2.25
CA ILE A 85 8.03 -18.38 2.22
C ILE A 85 7.61 -18.87 3.61
N ALA A 86 8.55 -19.29 4.46
CA ALA A 86 8.26 -19.72 5.83
C ALA A 86 7.69 -18.58 6.71
N LEU A 87 7.91 -17.32 6.31
CA LEU A 87 7.36 -16.14 6.97
C LEU A 87 6.16 -15.52 6.22
N GLY A 88 5.62 -16.22 5.22
CA GLY A 88 4.47 -15.76 4.44
C GLY A 88 4.82 -14.90 3.22
N ALA A 89 6.11 -14.71 2.90
CA ALA A 89 6.49 -14.01 1.68
C ALA A 89 6.07 -14.81 0.43
N ALA A 90 5.78 -14.11 -0.67
CA ALA A 90 5.73 -14.75 -2.00
C ALA A 90 7.11 -15.32 -2.36
N GLU A 91 7.16 -16.28 -3.29
CA GLU A 91 8.43 -16.87 -3.77
C GLU A 91 9.40 -15.78 -4.26
N LYS A 92 8.87 -14.74 -4.91
CA LYS A 92 9.61 -13.55 -5.32
C LYS A 92 9.05 -12.33 -4.59
N GLU A 93 9.83 -11.80 -3.64
CA GLU A 93 9.51 -10.58 -2.93
C GLU A 93 9.98 -9.37 -3.73
N PHE A 94 9.12 -8.36 -3.90
CA PHE A 94 9.50 -7.11 -4.54
C PHE A 94 10.12 -6.13 -3.54
N ILE A 95 11.32 -5.64 -3.86
CA ILE A 95 12.02 -4.59 -3.11
C ILE A 95 11.96 -3.29 -3.92
N PRO A 96 11.05 -2.36 -3.58
CA PRO A 96 10.88 -1.12 -4.32
C PRO A 96 12.09 -0.20 -4.11
N SER A 97 12.45 0.57 -5.13
CA SER A 97 13.42 1.64 -4.94
C SER A 97 12.78 2.85 -4.26
N LYS A 98 13.61 3.73 -3.67
CA LYS A 98 13.16 5.02 -3.12
C LYS A 98 12.32 5.82 -4.12
N GLY A 99 12.78 5.87 -5.37
CA GLY A 99 12.07 6.58 -6.44
C GLY A 99 10.70 5.97 -6.73
N GLU A 100 10.59 4.65 -6.71
CA GLU A 100 9.30 3.96 -6.91
C GLU A 100 8.34 4.18 -5.73
N LEU A 101 8.84 4.06 -4.49
CA LEU A 101 8.06 4.35 -3.27
C LEU A 101 7.46 5.76 -3.32
N LEU A 102 8.29 6.79 -3.55
CA LEU A 102 7.82 8.17 -3.62
C LEU A 102 6.93 8.44 -4.83
N ALA A 103 7.25 7.88 -6.01
CA ALA A 103 6.38 8.06 -7.17
C ALA A 103 5.00 7.42 -6.97
N SER A 104 4.92 6.27 -6.29
CA SER A 104 3.66 5.62 -5.92
C SER A 104 2.86 6.48 -4.94
N GLU A 105 3.46 6.88 -3.80
CA GLU A 105 2.75 7.64 -2.76
C GLU A 105 2.31 9.02 -3.25
N LEU A 106 3.17 9.75 -3.96
CA LEU A 106 2.81 11.05 -4.56
C LEU A 106 1.71 10.88 -5.61
N GLY A 107 1.74 9.79 -6.39
CA GLY A 107 0.68 9.44 -7.32
C GLY A 107 -0.67 9.21 -6.62
N LYS A 108 -0.67 8.50 -5.49
CA LYS A 108 -1.86 8.29 -4.65
C LYS A 108 -2.36 9.61 -4.06
N MET A 109 -1.46 10.51 -3.62
CA MET A 109 -1.84 11.84 -3.14
C MET A 109 -2.53 12.66 -4.23
N ILE A 110 -1.98 12.68 -5.45
CA ILE A 110 -2.62 13.33 -6.60
C ILE A 110 -3.99 12.72 -6.87
N ARG A 111 -4.09 11.37 -6.93
CA ARG A 111 -5.38 10.67 -7.12
C ARG A 111 -6.39 11.11 -6.07
N SER A 112 -5.99 11.15 -4.80
CA SER A 112 -6.84 11.58 -3.69
C SER A 112 -7.34 13.01 -3.86
N ILE A 113 -6.45 13.97 -4.16
CA ILE A 113 -6.84 15.37 -4.39
C ILE A 113 -7.86 15.45 -5.54
N LEU A 114 -7.61 14.77 -6.65
CA LEU A 114 -8.53 14.79 -7.80
C LEU A 114 -9.88 14.12 -7.55
N GLN A 115 -9.96 13.19 -6.59
CA GLN A 115 -11.22 12.53 -6.21
C GLN A 115 -12.04 13.34 -5.21
N HIS A 116 -11.40 14.15 -4.37
CA HIS A 116 -12.08 14.95 -3.35
C HIS A 116 -12.53 16.33 -3.84
N HIS A 117 -12.04 16.78 -4.99
CA HIS A 117 -12.42 18.05 -5.60
C HIS A 117 -13.22 17.84 -6.88
N SER A 118 -14.18 18.73 -7.13
CA SER A 118 -14.92 18.73 -8.39
C SER A 118 -14.02 19.13 -9.56
N LYS A 119 -14.36 18.65 -10.75
CA LYS A 119 -13.65 19.02 -11.99
C LYS A 119 -13.57 20.54 -12.18
N LYS A 120 -14.63 21.28 -11.82
CA LYS A 120 -14.70 22.74 -11.93
C LYS A 120 -13.67 23.42 -11.03
N GLU A 121 -13.51 22.97 -9.79
CA GLU A 121 -12.51 23.50 -8.85
C GLU A 121 -11.09 23.24 -9.36
N ILE A 122 -10.82 22.02 -9.83
CA ILE A 122 -9.52 21.66 -10.43
C ILE A 122 -9.22 22.53 -11.65
N ASP A 123 -10.18 22.73 -12.56
CA ASP A 123 -9.99 23.55 -13.76
C ASP A 123 -9.77 25.03 -13.43
N GLN A 124 -10.48 25.58 -12.44
CA GLN A 124 -10.26 26.94 -11.95
C GLN A 124 -8.87 27.11 -11.33
N TRP A 125 -8.47 26.15 -10.49
CA TRP A 125 -7.15 26.15 -9.88
C TRP A 125 -6.03 26.04 -10.92
N LYS A 126 -6.18 25.16 -11.93
CA LYS A 126 -5.20 25.06 -13.03
C LYS A 126 -5.04 26.36 -13.80
N LYS A 127 -6.14 27.07 -14.06
CA LYS A 127 -6.10 28.39 -14.71
C LYS A 127 -5.32 29.39 -13.86
N LYS A 128 -5.54 29.41 -12.55
CA LYS A 128 -4.82 30.26 -11.60
C LYS A 128 -3.32 29.97 -11.59
N GLU A 129 -2.95 28.69 -11.52
CA GLU A 129 -1.55 28.23 -11.48
C GLU A 129 -0.90 28.13 -12.87
N LYS A 130 -1.62 28.48 -13.95
CA LYS A 130 -1.18 28.38 -15.35
C LYS A 130 -0.68 26.98 -15.74
N ILE A 131 -1.35 25.94 -15.23
CA ILE A 131 -1.01 24.54 -15.48
C ILE A 131 -1.87 24.00 -16.63
N SER A 132 -1.22 23.42 -17.63
CA SER A 132 -1.91 22.73 -18.73
C SER A 132 -2.39 21.34 -18.32
N SER A 133 -3.43 20.86 -19.00
CA SER A 133 -3.90 19.49 -18.82
C SER A 133 -2.85 18.49 -19.32
N GLN A 134 -2.57 17.46 -18.52
CA GLN A 134 -1.59 16.42 -18.77
C GLN A 134 -2.08 15.08 -18.22
N LYS A 135 -1.65 13.98 -18.84
CA LYS A 135 -1.90 12.63 -18.31
C LYS A 135 -0.83 12.25 -17.30
N ILE A 136 -1.24 11.86 -16.10
CA ILE A 136 -0.34 11.39 -15.05
C ILE A 136 -0.46 9.88 -14.96
N THR A 137 0.65 9.19 -15.17
CA THR A 137 0.72 7.72 -15.08
C THR A 137 1.69 7.25 -14.01
N PHE A 138 1.29 6.31 -13.17
CA PHE A 138 2.18 5.72 -12.17
C PHE A 138 1.82 4.27 -11.88
N THR A 139 2.76 3.54 -11.30
CA THR A 139 2.54 2.20 -10.79
C THR A 139 2.31 2.30 -9.29
N GLU A 140 1.21 1.70 -8.82
CA GLU A 140 0.90 1.64 -7.39
C GLU A 140 1.71 0.54 -6.72
N ILE A 141 2.33 0.89 -5.59
CA ILE A 141 2.94 -0.05 -4.66
C ILE A 141 2.00 -0.18 -3.47
N THR A 142 1.60 -1.41 -3.17
CA THR A 142 0.80 -1.76 -2.00
C THR A 142 1.64 -2.52 -0.99
N PHE A 143 1.21 -2.52 0.25
CA PHE A 143 1.87 -3.26 1.33
C PHE A 143 0.91 -4.29 1.88
N ILE A 144 1.43 -5.43 2.29
CA ILE A 144 0.69 -6.49 2.96
C ILE A 144 1.52 -6.97 4.15
N HIS A 145 0.85 -7.43 5.20
CA HIS A 145 1.50 -8.09 6.32
C HIS A 145 1.02 -9.53 6.51
N PHE A 146 1.89 -10.32 7.14
CA PHE A 146 1.56 -11.64 7.66
C PHE A 146 1.97 -11.72 9.13
N ASP A 147 1.04 -12.21 9.95
CA ASP A 147 1.29 -12.52 11.35
C ASP A 147 1.62 -14.01 11.46
N VAL A 148 2.86 -14.30 11.86
CA VAL A 148 3.40 -15.67 11.96
C VAL A 148 3.55 -16.01 13.43
N MET A 149 2.86 -17.07 13.87
CA MET A 149 2.87 -17.52 15.27
C MET A 149 4.30 -17.78 15.76
N GLY A 150 4.67 -17.13 16.87
CA GLY A 150 6.00 -17.23 17.48
C GLY A 150 7.11 -16.43 16.79
N SER A 151 6.86 -15.86 15.60
CA SER A 151 7.85 -15.11 14.81
C SER A 151 7.50 -13.62 14.66
N GLY A 152 6.24 -13.25 14.90
CA GLY A 152 5.78 -11.86 14.86
C GLY A 152 5.17 -11.45 13.51
N ARG A 153 5.14 -10.13 13.27
CA ARG A 153 4.53 -9.50 12.09
C ARG A 153 5.58 -9.14 11.05
N PHE A 154 5.34 -9.55 9.80
CA PHE A 154 6.22 -9.27 8.67
C PHE A 154 5.47 -8.47 7.60
N PHE A 155 6.16 -7.52 6.95
CA PHE A 155 5.59 -6.67 5.92
C PHE A 155 6.30 -6.85 4.58
N TYR A 156 5.51 -6.88 3.52
CA TYR A 156 5.96 -7.07 2.15
C TYR A 156 5.38 -5.99 1.24
N ALA A 157 6.15 -5.59 0.24
CA ALA A 157 5.70 -4.67 -0.80
C ALA A 157 5.28 -5.45 -2.05
N GLU A 158 4.21 -4.99 -2.68
CA GLU A 158 3.71 -5.51 -3.95
C GLU A 158 3.65 -4.40 -4.98
N LYS A 159 4.16 -4.69 -6.19
CA LYS A 159 4.01 -3.81 -7.35
C LYS A 159 2.78 -4.21 -8.13
N LYS A 160 1.78 -3.33 -8.21
CA LYS A 160 0.60 -3.60 -9.05
C LYS A 160 1.02 -3.64 -10.52
N PRO A 161 0.58 -4.65 -11.30
CA PRO A 161 0.98 -4.81 -12.69
C PRO A 161 0.43 -3.67 -13.57
N GLU A 162 -0.76 -3.18 -13.22
CA GLU A 162 -1.45 -2.13 -13.97
C GLU A 162 -0.94 -0.74 -13.59
N LYS A 163 -0.86 0.13 -14.59
CA LYS A 163 -0.55 1.54 -14.38
C LYS A 163 -1.85 2.31 -14.21
N ILE A 164 -1.89 3.14 -13.18
CA ILE A 164 -2.98 4.09 -12.99
C ILE A 164 -2.74 5.27 -13.92
N THR A 165 -3.77 5.68 -14.64
CA THR A 165 -3.76 6.88 -15.47
C THR A 165 -4.79 7.87 -14.92
N LEU A 166 -4.31 9.04 -14.52
CA LEU A 166 -5.14 10.15 -14.10
C LEU A 166 -5.19 11.19 -15.22
N SER A 167 -6.40 11.61 -15.56
CA SER A 167 -6.62 12.79 -16.38
C SER A 167 -6.52 14.01 -15.47
N PHE A 168 -5.36 14.65 -15.50
CA PHE A 168 -5.14 15.93 -14.85
C PHE A 168 -5.20 16.99 -15.92
#